data_AF-A0A9W8NGL5-F1
#
_entry.id   AF-A0A9W8NGL5-F1
#
_cell.length_a   1.000
_cell.length_b   1.000
_cell.length_c   1.000
_cell.angle_alpha   90.00
_cell.angle_beta   90.00
_cell.angle_gamma   90.00
#
_symmetry.space_group_name_H-M   'P 1'
#
loop_
_entity.id
_entity.type
_entity.pdbx_description
1 polymer ?
#
loop_
_entity_poly.entity_id
_entity_poly.type
_entity_poly.pdbx_seq_one_letter_code
_entity_poly.pdbx_strand_id
1 'polypeptide(L)'
;MADSTWAQEAREDNWVQEQHAQETINIMQSVSEGQIDPTIGAYEICSLYEPLLNTDPEVLLNIWVVLCRATKAIGRDEDVSHRLGHFVFAIEQAGEVVNTDLRTAIKLNGQTAWTELPELSITFRIYGMEIRAHDECQGGWTEQGPGLLGVTTFGAVFLEQTRKPSIMAFLTSSALISGLEIS
;
A
#
# COMPACT_ATOMS: atom_id res chain seq x y z
N MET A 1 12.88 3.52 -17.14
CA MET A 1 13.60 3.52 -15.85
C MET A 1 12.65 4.13 -14.85
N ALA A 2 12.14 3.32 -13.92
CA ALA A 2 11.24 3.82 -12.88
C ALA A 2 11.98 4.85 -12.04
N ASP A 3 11.34 5.99 -11.82
CA ASP A 3 11.91 7.14 -11.13
C ASP A 3 12.21 6.76 -9.67
N SER A 4 13.48 6.55 -9.31
CA SER A 4 13.91 6.25 -7.94
C SER A 4 13.63 7.39 -6.94
N THR A 5 13.16 8.52 -7.44
CA THR A 5 12.87 9.76 -6.72
C THR A 5 11.80 9.57 -5.64
N TRP A 6 10.77 8.75 -5.89
CA TRP A 6 9.69 8.52 -4.91
C TRP A 6 10.20 7.90 -3.61
N ALA A 7 11.18 6.98 -3.72
CA ALA A 7 11.70 6.28 -2.56
C ALA A 7 12.49 7.26 -1.68
N GLN A 8 13.23 8.19 -2.29
CA GLN A 8 13.90 9.24 -1.53
C GLN A 8 12.90 10.18 -0.84
N GLU A 9 11.88 10.66 -1.56
CA GLU A 9 10.82 11.51 -1.00
C GLU A 9 10.07 10.81 0.14
N ALA A 10 9.81 9.51 0.00
CA ALA A 10 9.22 8.71 1.07
C ALA A 10 10.14 8.72 2.30
N ARG A 11 11.44 8.47 2.14
CA ARG A 11 12.40 8.43 3.26
C ARG A 11 12.58 9.76 3.99
N GLU A 12 12.26 10.89 3.36
CA GLU A 12 12.35 12.23 3.97
C GLU A 12 11.12 12.58 4.83
N ASP A 13 10.07 11.76 4.80
CA ASP A 13 8.86 11.99 5.59
C ASP A 13 8.99 11.49 7.03
N ASN A 14 8.49 12.29 7.97
CA ASN A 14 8.50 12.00 9.40
C ASN A 14 7.77 10.70 9.76
N TRP A 15 6.77 10.28 8.97
CA TRP A 15 5.98 9.08 9.23
C TRP A 15 6.71 7.76 8.99
N VAL A 16 7.85 7.78 8.28
CA VAL A 16 8.57 6.55 7.88
C VAL A 16 10.05 6.59 8.27
N GLN A 17 10.42 7.38 9.28
CA GLN A 17 11.79 7.44 9.79
C GLN A 17 12.22 6.18 10.56
N GLU A 18 11.26 5.36 10.98
CA GLU A 18 11.54 4.12 11.69
C GLU A 18 12.24 3.09 10.78
N GLN A 19 13.13 2.28 11.36
CA GLN A 19 13.98 1.37 10.60
C GLN A 19 13.17 0.40 9.71
N HIS A 20 12.11 -0.22 10.24
CA HIS A 20 11.26 -1.14 9.46
C HIS A 20 10.52 -0.44 8.33
N ALA A 21 10.17 0.84 8.49
CA ALA A 21 9.54 1.62 7.42
C ALA A 21 10.54 1.94 6.29
N GLN A 22 11.80 2.23 6.64
CA GLN A 22 12.89 2.40 5.66
C GLN A 22 13.19 1.09 4.90
N GLU A 23 13.21 -0.04 5.60
CA GLU A 23 13.37 -1.36 4.99
C GLU A 23 12.18 -1.70 4.09
N THR A 24 10.96 -1.31 4.49
CA THR A 24 9.77 -1.44 3.64
C THR A 24 9.89 -0.68 2.32
N ILE A 25 10.40 0.55 2.37
CA ILE A 25 10.67 1.34 1.17
C ILE A 25 11.66 0.62 0.26
N ASN A 26 12.74 0.06 0.82
CA ASN A 26 13.76 -0.67 0.04
C ASN A 26 13.18 -1.92 -0.65
N ILE A 27 12.37 -2.70 0.07
CA ILE A 27 11.74 -3.91 -0.47
C ILE A 27 10.74 -3.53 -1.56
N MET A 28 9.84 -2.57 -1.30
CA MET A 28 8.87 -2.12 -2.30
C MET A 28 9.54 -1.49 -3.53
N GLN A 29 10.63 -0.74 -3.34
CA GLN A 29 11.43 -0.22 -4.44
C GLN A 29 11.96 -1.37 -5.30
N SER A 30 12.59 -2.37 -4.68
CA SER A 30 13.13 -3.54 -5.38
C SER A 30 12.06 -4.33 -6.14
N VAL A 31 10.87 -4.51 -5.54
CA VAL A 31 9.71 -5.13 -6.22
C VAL A 31 9.24 -4.28 -7.40
N SER A 32 9.06 -2.97 -7.19
CA SER A 32 8.54 -2.07 -8.21
C SER A 32 9.47 -1.96 -9.43
N GLU A 33 10.78 -2.03 -9.21
CA GLU A 33 11.82 -2.01 -10.24
C GLU A 33 12.03 -3.40 -10.89
N GLY A 34 11.37 -4.45 -10.39
CA GLY A 34 11.50 -5.82 -10.89
C GLY A 34 12.84 -6.47 -10.53
N GLN A 35 13.56 -5.94 -9.54
CA GLN A 35 14.82 -6.52 -9.06
C GLN A 35 14.59 -7.78 -8.22
N ILE A 36 13.47 -7.84 -7.51
CA ILE A 36 13.03 -9.03 -6.75
C ILE A 36 11.62 -9.43 -7.15
N ASP A 37 11.32 -10.72 -7.04
CA ASP A 37 9.98 -11.26 -7.26
C ASP A 37 9.01 -10.73 -6.20
N PRO A 38 7.76 -10.35 -6.56
CA PRO A 38 6.77 -9.87 -5.60
C PRO A 38 6.52 -10.81 -4.41
N THR A 39 6.59 -12.13 -4.63
CA THR A 39 6.44 -13.13 -3.56
C THR A 39 7.60 -13.10 -2.57
N ILE A 40 8.82 -12.91 -3.07
CA ILE A 40 10.02 -12.78 -2.23
C ILE A 40 9.93 -11.50 -1.40
N GLY A 41 9.58 -10.37 -2.03
CA GLY A 41 9.39 -9.12 -1.31
C GLY A 41 8.30 -9.21 -0.24
N ALA A 42 7.18 -9.88 -0.53
CA ALA A 42 6.12 -10.12 0.44
C ALA A 42 6.62 -10.94 1.64
N TYR A 43 7.37 -12.01 1.39
CA TYR A 43 7.98 -12.82 2.44
C TYR A 43 8.94 -12.01 3.33
N GLU A 44 9.78 -11.16 2.73
CA GLU A 44 10.70 -10.29 3.48
C GLU A 44 9.92 -9.30 4.37
N ILE A 45 8.84 -8.71 3.87
CA ILE A 45 7.97 -7.82 4.66
C ILE A 45 7.29 -8.57 5.79
N CYS A 46 6.68 -9.72 5.52
CA CYS A 46 6.04 -10.51 6.57
C CYS A 46 7.06 -10.88 7.66
N SER A 47 8.25 -11.34 7.27
CA SER A 47 9.32 -11.71 8.21
C SER A 47 9.84 -10.52 9.02
N LEU A 48 9.92 -9.33 8.41
CA LEU A 48 10.33 -8.09 9.07
C LEU A 48 9.31 -7.66 10.14
N TYR A 49 8.02 -7.77 9.84
CA TYR A 49 6.96 -7.24 10.70
C TYR A 49 6.42 -8.24 11.72
N GLU A 50 6.43 -9.55 11.44
CA GLU A 50 5.98 -10.60 12.37
C GLU A 50 6.44 -10.44 13.84
N PRO A 51 7.73 -10.18 14.14
CA PRO A 51 8.16 -9.96 15.51
C PRO A 51 7.55 -8.69 16.14
N LEU A 52 7.29 -7.65 15.35
CA LEU A 52 6.75 -6.37 15.79
C LEU A 52 5.25 -6.47 16.11
N LEU A 53 4.51 -7.28 15.35
CA LEU A 53 3.06 -7.43 15.48
C LEU A 53 2.60 -7.94 16.85
N ASN A 54 3.47 -8.64 17.59
CA ASN A 54 3.16 -9.08 18.95
C ASN A 54 3.14 -7.93 19.96
N THR A 55 3.88 -6.85 19.67
CA THR A 55 4.02 -5.69 20.56
C THR A 55 3.06 -4.59 20.15
N ASP A 56 2.99 -4.32 18.85
CA ASP A 56 2.19 -3.24 18.29
C ASP A 56 1.65 -3.67 16.91
N PRO A 57 0.36 -4.00 16.77
CA PRO A 57 -0.25 -4.28 15.48
C PRO A 57 -0.38 -3.06 14.56
N GLU A 58 -0.33 -1.83 15.09
CA GLU A 58 -0.49 -0.60 14.28
C GLU A 58 0.69 -0.37 13.33
N VAL A 59 1.84 -1.02 13.57
CA VAL A 59 3.00 -1.02 12.65
C VAL A 59 2.64 -1.47 11.24
N LEU A 60 1.55 -2.23 11.04
CA LEU A 60 1.04 -2.59 9.71
C LEU A 60 0.70 -1.38 8.84
N LEU A 61 0.30 -0.26 9.47
CA LEU A 61 -0.01 0.99 8.77
C LEU A 61 1.19 1.50 7.97
N ASN A 62 2.42 1.26 8.45
CA ASN A 62 3.64 1.68 7.75
C ASN A 62 3.74 1.03 6.37
N ILE A 63 3.37 -0.24 6.24
CA ILE A 63 3.36 -0.97 4.96
C ILE A 63 2.40 -0.27 3.99
N TRP A 64 1.18 0.02 4.45
CA TRP A 64 0.13 0.60 3.61
C TRP A 64 0.42 2.05 3.23
N VAL A 65 1.02 2.83 4.13
CA VAL A 65 1.44 4.20 3.82
C VAL A 65 2.53 4.20 2.75
N VAL A 66 3.52 3.31 2.83
CA VAL A 66 4.57 3.20 1.81
C VAL A 66 3.98 2.74 0.47
N LEU A 67 3.06 1.77 0.48
CA LEU A 67 2.36 1.33 -0.74
C LEU A 67 1.59 2.48 -1.41
N CYS A 68 0.87 3.30 -0.63
CA CYS A 68 0.13 4.44 -1.16
C CYS A 68 1.07 5.48 -1.79
N ARG A 69 2.24 5.72 -1.21
CA ARG A 69 3.25 6.63 -1.78
C ARG A 69 3.83 6.10 -3.08
N ALA A 70 4.21 4.82 -3.09
CA ALA A 70 4.72 4.17 -4.30
C ALA A 70 3.69 4.24 -5.43
N THR A 71 2.44 3.86 -5.15
CA THR A 71 1.37 3.85 -6.17
C THR A 71 1.00 5.26 -6.66
N LYS A 72 1.04 6.29 -5.80
CA LYS A 72 0.94 7.70 -6.24
C LYS A 72 2.04 8.09 -7.22
N ALA A 73 3.29 7.74 -6.91
CA ALA A 73 4.42 8.21 -7.70
C ALA A 73 4.61 7.42 -9.00
N ILE A 74 4.48 6.09 -8.93
CA ILE A 74 4.86 5.18 -10.01
C ILE A 74 3.75 4.21 -10.46
N GLY A 75 2.57 4.23 -9.83
CA GLY A 75 1.46 3.32 -10.15
C GLY A 75 0.81 3.54 -11.52
N ARG A 76 1.15 4.61 -12.22
CA ARG A 76 0.68 4.86 -13.61
C ARG A 76 1.26 3.85 -14.61
N ASP A 77 2.38 3.22 -14.27
CA ASP A 77 2.97 2.15 -15.06
C ASP A 77 2.25 0.84 -14.70
N GLU A 78 1.59 0.24 -15.69
CA GLU A 78 0.76 -0.95 -15.51
C GLU A 78 1.59 -2.16 -15.04
N ASP A 79 2.81 -2.33 -15.53
CA ASP A 79 3.71 -3.41 -15.12
C ASP A 79 4.14 -3.23 -13.66
N VAL A 80 4.42 -2.00 -13.23
CA VAL A 80 4.68 -1.67 -11.82
C VAL A 80 3.46 -1.99 -10.96
N SER A 81 2.28 -1.56 -11.39
CA SER A 81 1.03 -1.82 -10.68
C SER A 81 0.73 -3.30 -10.55
N HIS A 82 0.98 -4.10 -11.59
CA HIS A 82 0.86 -5.55 -11.53
C HIS A 82 1.80 -6.18 -10.52
N ARG A 83 3.08 -5.74 -10.48
CA ARG A 83 4.06 -6.24 -9.50
C ARG A 83 3.66 -5.89 -8.07
N LEU A 84 3.23 -4.65 -7.82
CA LEU A 84 2.77 -4.21 -6.51
C LEU A 84 1.48 -4.94 -6.09
N GLY A 85 0.56 -5.16 -7.02
CA GLY A 85 -0.67 -5.92 -6.76
C GLY A 85 -0.39 -7.37 -6.40
N HIS A 86 0.50 -8.04 -7.14
CA HIS A 86 0.97 -9.39 -6.80
C HIS A 86 1.66 -9.45 -5.45
N PHE A 87 2.45 -8.42 -5.10
CA PHE A 87 3.09 -8.32 -3.80
C PHE A 87 2.06 -8.27 -2.65
N VAL A 88 1.01 -7.44 -2.77
CA VAL A 88 -0.06 -7.39 -1.76
C VAL A 88 -0.80 -8.72 -1.67
N PHE A 89 -1.08 -9.37 -2.80
CA PHE A 89 -1.72 -10.68 -2.83
C PHE A 89 -0.84 -11.79 -2.21
N ALA A 90 0.47 -11.69 -2.36
CA ALA A 90 1.41 -12.60 -1.71
C ALA A 90 1.46 -12.38 -0.19
N ILE A 91 1.34 -11.14 0.30
CA ILE A 91 1.17 -10.86 1.74
C ILE A 91 -0.11 -11.52 2.25
N GLU A 92 -1.24 -11.39 1.54
CA GLU A 92 -2.52 -12.00 1.95
C GLU A 92 -2.41 -13.53 2.14
N GLN A 93 -1.51 -14.16 1.38
CA GLN A 93 -1.26 -15.61 1.41
C GLN A 93 -0.15 -16.06 2.37
N ALA A 94 0.52 -15.14 3.07
CA ALA A 94 1.61 -15.48 3.99
C ALA A 94 1.15 -16.37 5.16
N GLY A 95 -0.16 -16.46 5.39
CA GLY A 95 -0.77 -17.24 6.47
C GLY A 95 -1.03 -16.39 7.71
N GLU A 96 -1.72 -16.97 8.69
CA GLU A 96 -2.06 -16.26 9.93
C GLU A 96 -0.84 -16.13 10.84
N VAL A 97 -0.59 -14.91 11.34
CA VAL A 97 0.35 -14.71 12.46
C VAL A 97 -0.38 -14.95 13.76
N VAL A 98 0.16 -15.84 14.57
CA VAL A 98 -0.39 -16.20 15.88
C VAL A 98 0.48 -15.60 16.97
N ASN A 99 -0.14 -14.91 17.91
CA ASN A 99 0.52 -14.44 19.12
C ASN A 99 1.04 -15.66 19.91
N THR A 100 2.35 -15.70 20.17
CA THR A 100 3.00 -16.86 20.80
C THR A 100 2.52 -17.15 22.21
N ASP A 101 2.11 -16.12 22.95
CA ASP A 101 1.69 -16.23 24.35
C ASP A 101 0.22 -16.66 24.45
N LEU A 102 -0.64 -16.06 23.62
CA LEU A 102 -2.10 -16.26 23.67
C LEU A 102 -2.60 -17.35 22.72
N ARG A 103 -1.77 -17.79 21.76
CA ARG A 103 -2.13 -18.71 20.67
C ARG A 103 -3.36 -18.25 19.87
N THR A 104 -3.54 -16.94 19.77
CA THR A 104 -4.62 -16.31 19.00
C THR A 104 -4.05 -15.55 17.81
N ALA A 105 -4.79 -15.50 16.71
CA ALA A 105 -4.42 -14.67 15.57
C ALA A 105 -4.26 -13.20 15.98
N ILE A 106 -3.21 -12.54 15.49
CA ILE A 106 -2.98 -11.12 15.73
C ILE A 106 -3.99 -10.32 14.90
N LYS A 107 -4.65 -9.35 15.54
CA LYS A 107 -5.69 -8.54 14.93
C LYS A 107 -5.43 -7.06 15.11
N LEU A 108 -5.77 -6.29 14.07
CA LEU A 108 -5.88 -4.84 14.11
C LEU A 108 -7.32 -4.49 13.72
N ASN A 109 -8.03 -3.75 14.57
CA ASN A 109 -9.43 -3.36 14.37
C ASN A 109 -10.37 -4.53 13.99
N GLY A 110 -10.13 -5.70 14.62
CA GLY A 110 -10.94 -6.92 14.44
C GLY A 110 -10.58 -7.76 13.21
N GLN A 111 -9.73 -7.24 12.32
CA GLN A 111 -9.24 -7.90 11.12
C GLN A 111 -7.89 -8.57 11.40
N THR A 112 -7.70 -9.76 10.85
CA THR A 112 -6.55 -10.63 11.06
C THR A 112 -5.37 -10.18 10.20
N ALA A 113 -4.19 -10.08 10.83
CA ALA A 113 -2.96 -9.72 10.14
C ALA A 113 -2.70 -10.65 8.94
N TRP A 114 -2.20 -10.07 7.86
CA TRP A 114 -2.00 -10.69 6.54
C TRP A 114 -3.28 -11.12 5.83
N THR A 115 -4.08 -12.01 6.39
CA THR A 115 -5.19 -12.65 5.67
C THR A 115 -6.36 -11.70 5.37
N GLU A 116 -6.56 -10.65 6.17
CA GLU A 116 -7.63 -9.67 5.98
C GLU A 116 -7.10 -8.27 5.64
N LEU A 117 -5.76 -8.09 5.58
CA LEU A 117 -5.06 -6.84 5.24
C LEU A 117 -5.64 -5.62 6.01
N PRO A 118 -5.58 -5.63 7.36
CA PRO A 118 -6.22 -4.63 8.20
C PRO A 118 -5.79 -3.21 7.85
N GLU A 119 -6.73 -2.28 7.85
CA GLU A 119 -6.53 -0.85 7.56
C GLU A 119 -6.06 -0.49 6.15
N LEU A 120 -5.64 -1.44 5.29
CA LEU A 120 -5.15 -1.16 3.94
C LEU A 120 -6.09 -0.22 3.19
N SER A 121 -7.38 -0.51 3.22
CA SER A 121 -8.37 0.24 2.47
C SER A 121 -8.65 1.64 3.05
N ILE A 122 -8.54 1.79 4.37
CA ILE A 122 -8.65 3.09 5.04
C ILE A 122 -7.42 3.92 4.73
N THR A 123 -6.22 3.35 4.85
CA THR A 123 -4.97 3.99 4.46
C THR A 123 -4.98 4.38 2.98
N PHE A 124 -5.49 3.52 2.10
CA PHE A 124 -5.63 3.83 0.68
C PHE A 124 -6.54 5.03 0.41
N ARG A 125 -7.66 5.12 1.13
CA ARG A 125 -8.56 6.27 1.05
C ARG A 125 -7.91 7.55 1.60
N ILE A 126 -7.22 7.47 2.74
CA ILE A 126 -6.65 8.65 3.39
C ILE A 126 -5.41 9.14 2.65
N TYR A 127 -4.48 8.24 2.32
CA TYR A 127 -3.15 8.60 1.81
C TYR A 127 -2.98 8.35 0.32
N GLY A 128 -3.72 7.41 -0.28
CA GLY A 128 -3.70 7.16 -1.72
C GLY A 128 -4.62 8.14 -2.48
N MET A 129 -5.79 8.42 -1.93
CA MET A 129 -6.80 9.24 -2.60
C MET A 129 -6.87 10.69 -2.15
N GLU A 130 -6.01 11.12 -1.22
CA GLU A 130 -6.04 12.49 -0.72
C GLU A 130 -6.00 13.50 -1.88
N ILE A 131 -7.09 14.25 -2.03
CA ILE A 131 -7.18 15.43 -2.91
C ILE A 131 -7.09 16.63 -1.99
N ARG A 132 -6.01 17.40 -2.11
CA ARG A 132 -5.87 18.67 -1.40
C ARG A 132 -6.90 19.64 -1.93
N ALA A 133 -7.52 20.39 -1.02
CA ALA A 133 -8.51 21.39 -1.39
C ALA A 133 -7.89 22.46 -2.30
N HIS A 134 -8.72 23.10 -3.13
CA HIS A 134 -8.25 24.03 -4.18
C HIS A 134 -7.44 25.22 -3.61
N ASP A 135 -7.72 25.61 -2.38
CA ASP A 135 -7.03 26.62 -1.57
C ASP A 135 -5.69 26.16 -0.99
N GLU A 136 -5.43 24.86 -0.92
CA GLU A 136 -4.19 24.26 -0.41
C GLU A 136 -3.19 23.87 -1.52
N CYS A 137 -3.62 23.91 -2.78
CA CYS A 137 -2.81 23.49 -3.93
C CYS A 137 -2.68 24.64 -4.93
N GLN A 138 -1.57 25.37 -4.87
CA GLN A 138 -1.32 26.55 -5.72
C GLN A 138 -1.31 26.22 -7.23
N GLY A 139 -1.08 24.96 -7.63
CA GLY A 139 -1.13 24.51 -9.02
C GLY A 139 -2.37 23.70 -9.42
N GLY A 140 -3.41 23.60 -8.57
CA GLY A 140 -4.69 22.97 -8.92
C GLY A 140 -4.60 21.51 -9.40
N TRP A 141 -5.58 21.08 -10.20
CA TRP A 141 -5.70 19.70 -10.71
C TRP A 141 -4.46 19.20 -11.46
N THR A 142 -3.71 20.08 -12.11
CA THR A 142 -2.50 19.74 -12.86
C THR A 142 -1.38 19.14 -12.00
N GLU A 143 -1.32 19.48 -10.72
CA GLU A 143 -0.33 18.91 -9.78
C GLU A 143 -0.81 17.60 -9.15
N GLN A 144 -2.12 17.41 -8.98
CA GLN A 144 -2.69 16.26 -8.27
C GLN A 144 -3.10 15.10 -9.20
N GLY A 145 -3.44 15.42 -10.45
CA GLY A 145 -3.94 14.46 -11.45
C GLY A 145 -3.03 13.25 -11.70
N PRO A 146 -1.70 13.42 -11.86
CA PRO A 146 -0.80 12.28 -12.09
C PRO A 146 -0.79 11.27 -10.93
N GLY A 147 -0.84 11.75 -9.68
CA GLY A 147 -0.85 10.90 -8.50
C GLY A 147 -2.16 10.11 -8.36
N LEU A 148 -3.29 10.77 -8.61
CA LEU A 148 -4.60 10.12 -8.62
C LEU A 148 -4.73 9.09 -9.74
N LEU A 149 -4.18 9.37 -10.93
CA LEU A 149 -4.11 8.40 -12.01
C LEU A 149 -3.28 7.17 -11.60
N GLY A 150 -2.15 7.36 -10.93
CA GLY A 150 -1.32 6.25 -10.46
C GLY A 150 -2.03 5.34 -9.46
N VAL A 151 -2.70 5.94 -8.47
CA VAL A 151 -3.45 5.20 -7.44
C VAL A 151 -4.67 4.49 -8.02
N THR A 152 -5.41 5.14 -8.93
CA THR A 152 -6.58 4.52 -9.58
C THR A 152 -6.18 3.40 -10.53
N THR A 153 -5.06 3.54 -11.25
CA THR A 153 -4.49 2.47 -12.10
C THR A 153 -4.09 1.26 -11.27
N PHE A 154 -3.33 1.48 -10.19
CA PHE A 154 -3.01 0.41 -9.25
C PHE A 154 -4.27 -0.25 -8.69
N GLY A 155 -5.25 0.55 -8.27
CA GLY A 155 -6.53 0.05 -7.78
C GLY A 155 -7.22 -0.85 -8.79
N ALA A 156 -7.34 -0.42 -10.04
CA ALA A 156 -7.97 -1.20 -11.11
C ALA A 156 -7.25 -2.53 -11.34
N VAL A 157 -5.91 -2.51 -11.43
CA VAL A 157 -5.08 -3.71 -11.60
C VAL A 157 -5.23 -4.66 -10.40
N PHE A 158 -5.23 -4.13 -9.19
CA PHE A 158 -5.43 -4.92 -7.99
C PHE A 158 -6.80 -5.61 -7.99
N LEU A 159 -7.86 -4.91 -8.42
CA LEU A 159 -9.20 -5.51 -8.53
C LEU A 159 -9.27 -6.65 -9.54
N GLU A 160 -8.61 -6.50 -10.68
CA GLU A 160 -8.54 -7.56 -11.71
C GLU A 160 -7.86 -8.82 -11.16
N GLN A 161 -6.84 -8.66 -10.32
CA GLN A 161 -6.11 -9.77 -9.71
C GLN A 161 -6.88 -10.43 -8.56
N THR A 162 -7.71 -9.68 -7.84
CA THR A 162 -8.50 -10.21 -6.71
C THR A 162 -9.69 -11.06 -7.18
N ARG A 163 -9.65 -12.37 -6.89
CA ARG A 163 -10.76 -13.30 -7.21
C ARG A 163 -11.95 -13.23 -6.25
N LYS A 164 -11.81 -12.51 -5.14
CA LYS A 164 -12.88 -12.27 -4.16
C LYS A 164 -13.14 -10.77 -4.10
N PRO A 165 -14.40 -10.31 -4.13
CA PRO A 165 -14.71 -8.92 -3.82
C PRO A 165 -14.37 -8.67 -2.34
N SER A 166 -13.16 -8.20 -2.08
CA SER A 166 -12.72 -7.78 -0.76
C SER A 166 -13.21 -6.36 -0.47
N ILE A 167 -13.04 -5.88 0.76
CA ILE A 167 -13.29 -4.48 1.13
C ILE A 167 -12.52 -3.49 0.22
N MET A 168 -11.40 -3.91 -0.38
CA MET A 168 -10.71 -3.15 -1.42
C MET A 168 -11.52 -3.03 -2.72
N ALA A 169 -12.25 -4.05 -3.16
CA ALA A 169 -13.17 -3.94 -4.30
C ALA A 169 -14.26 -2.88 -4.08
N PHE A 170 -14.80 -2.82 -2.86
CA PHE A 170 -15.78 -1.81 -2.50
C PHE A 170 -15.17 -0.40 -2.44
N LEU A 171 -13.97 -0.24 -1.89
CA LEU A 171 -13.35 1.08 -1.71
C LEU A 171 -12.63 1.61 -2.95
N THR A 172 -12.04 0.75 -3.78
CA THR A 172 -11.57 1.12 -5.13
C THR A 172 -12.73 1.50 -6.04
N SER A 173 -13.91 0.85 -5.91
CA SER A 173 -15.11 1.31 -6.63
C SER A 173 -15.60 2.68 -6.14
N SER A 174 -15.51 2.95 -4.83
CA SER A 174 -15.82 4.26 -4.24
C SER A 174 -14.82 5.32 -4.71
N ALA A 175 -13.55 4.94 -4.88
CA ALA A 175 -12.51 5.80 -5.42
C ALA A 175 -12.78 6.25 -6.86
N LEU A 176 -13.19 5.30 -7.70
CA LEU A 176 -13.61 5.55 -9.08
C LEU A 176 -14.85 6.47 -9.14
N ILE A 177 -15.83 6.27 -8.26
CA ILE A 177 -17.03 7.10 -8.19
C ILE A 177 -16.69 8.53 -7.75
N SER A 178 -15.89 8.72 -6.70
CA SER A 178 -15.48 10.07 -6.26
C SER A 178 -14.58 10.78 -7.27
N GLY A 179 -13.78 10.06 -8.06
CA GLY A 179 -13.03 10.66 -9.17
C GLY A 179 -13.90 11.15 -10.33
N LEU A 180 -15.03 10.47 -10.59
CA LEU A 180 -16.01 10.82 -11.62
C LEU A 180 -16.95 11.95 -11.21
N GLU A 181 -17.22 12.13 -9.91
CA GLU A 181 -18.09 13.20 -9.41
C GLU A 181 -17.42 14.59 -9.37
N ILE A 182 -16.09 14.64 -9.51
CA ILE A 182 -15.30 15.89 -9.48
C ILE A 182 -14.83 16.30 -10.90
N SER A 183 -15.13 15.49 -11.93
CA SER A 183 -14.90 15.79 -13.36
C SER A 183 -16.14 16.33 -14.06
#